data_AF-A0A0T7C0Z1-F1
#
_entry.id   AF-A0A0T7C0Z1-F1
#
_cell.length_a   1.000
_cell.length_b   1.000
_cell.length_c   1.000
_cell.angle_alpha   90.00
_cell.angle_beta   90.00
_cell.angle_gamma   90.00
#
_symmetry.space_group_name_H-M   'P 1'
#
loop_
_entity.id
_entity.type
_entity.pdbx_description
1 polymer ?
#
loop_
_entity_poly.entity_id
_entity_poly.type
_entity_poly.pdbx_seq_one_letter_code
_entity_poly.pdbx_strand_id
1 'polypeptide(L)'
;MLIIHQMSAIQKLLEEKNWNISQLAVAYGKAESPGISDEEAIKKYGSIMRKVVKNPEDTKHKIVQKVVEILGGRLVVKIDRTDELPL
;
A
#
# COMPACT_ATOMS: atom_id res chain seq x y z
N MET A 1 -11.62 25.30 -10.15
CA MET A 1 -10.81 24.08 -10.31
C MET A 1 -10.68 23.41 -8.95
N LEU A 2 -11.48 22.39 -8.67
CA LEU A 2 -11.31 21.58 -7.48
C LEU A 2 -10.23 20.55 -7.80
N ILE A 3 -8.99 20.82 -7.43
CA ILE A 3 -7.97 19.78 -7.34
C ILE A 3 -8.36 18.96 -6.12
N ILE A 4 -9.32 18.05 -6.32
CA ILE A 4 -9.57 16.98 -5.37
C ILE A 4 -8.25 16.21 -5.37
N HIS A 5 -7.42 16.41 -4.36
CA HIS A 5 -6.35 15.48 -4.04
C HIS A 5 -7.04 14.11 -4.06
N GLN A 6 -6.83 13.31 -5.11
CA GLN A 6 -7.26 11.93 -5.10
C GLN A 6 -6.46 11.27 -3.98
N MET A 7 -7.02 11.31 -2.77
CA MET A 7 -6.48 10.55 -1.65
C MET A 7 -6.60 9.09 -2.08
N SER A 8 -5.44 8.49 -2.35
CA SER A 8 -5.35 7.07 -2.67
C SER A 8 -6.15 6.27 -1.65
N ALA A 9 -6.80 5.19 -2.07
CA ALA A 9 -7.52 4.30 -1.16
C ALA A 9 -6.64 3.88 0.04
N ILE A 10 -5.33 3.75 -0.19
CA ILE A 10 -4.34 3.44 0.84
C ILE A 10 -4.18 4.59 1.85
N GLN A 11 -4.23 5.84 1.39
CA GLN A 11 -4.16 7.00 2.27
C GLN A 11 -5.39 7.09 3.18
N LYS A 12 -6.59 6.83 2.64
CA LYS A 12 -7.80 6.75 3.45
C LYS A 12 -7.73 5.63 4.49
N LEU A 13 -7.28 4.43 4.10
CA LEU A 13 -7.09 3.31 5.03
C LEU A 13 -6.08 3.62 6.14
N LEU A 14 -5.03 4.38 5.84
CA LEU A 14 -4.08 4.86 6.85
C LEU A 14 -4.76 5.80 7.85
N GLU A 15 -5.55 6.76 7.37
CA GLU A 15 -6.27 7.69 8.25
C GLU A 15 -7.32 6.98 9.11
N GLU A 16 -8.08 6.02 8.56
CA GLU A 16 -9.05 5.22 9.32
C GLU A 16 -8.39 4.39 10.42
N LYS A 17 -7.19 3.85 10.17
CA LYS A 17 -6.38 3.17 11.20
C LYS A 17 -5.59 4.10 12.11
N ASN A 18 -5.62 5.42 11.86
CA ASN A 18 -4.76 6.41 12.51
C ASN A 18 -3.26 6.08 12.39
N TRP A 19 -2.85 5.47 11.28
CA TRP A 19 -1.48 5.05 11.02
C TRP A 19 -0.73 6.06 10.15
N ASN A 20 0.54 6.28 10.50
CA ASN A 20 1.46 7.10 9.71
C ASN A 20 2.29 6.23 8.74
N ILE A 21 2.86 6.85 7.71
CA ILE A 21 3.71 6.17 6.71
C ILE A 21 4.86 5.38 7.37
N SER A 22 5.43 5.91 8.45
CA SER A 22 6.47 5.22 9.22
C SER A 22 5.94 3.94 9.85
N GLN A 23 4.73 3.94 10.42
CA GLN A 23 4.13 2.73 10.99
C GLN A 23 3.79 1.70 9.91
N LEU A 24 3.33 2.15 8.74
CA LEU A 24 3.14 1.28 7.59
C LEU A 24 4.46 0.65 7.13
N ALA A 25 5.55 1.43 7.08
CA ALA A 25 6.87 0.95 6.70
C ALA A 25 7.41 -0.09 7.69
N VAL A 26 7.19 0.11 8.99
CA VAL A 26 7.52 -0.88 10.03
C VAL A 26 6.72 -2.17 9.85
N ALA A 27 5.39 -2.07 9.70
CA ALA A 27 4.53 -3.23 9.54
C ALA A 27 4.88 -4.01 8.26
N TYR A 28 5.14 -3.31 7.15
CA TYR A 28 5.60 -3.90 5.91
C TYR A 28 6.97 -4.56 6.06
N GLY A 29 7.92 -3.87 6.71
CA GLY A 29 9.26 -4.39 6.95
C GLY A 29 9.23 -5.67 7.77
N LYS A 30 8.44 -5.71 8.86
CA LYS A 30 8.26 -6.92 9.68
C LYS A 30 7.60 -8.07 8.91
N ALA A 31 6.69 -7.75 7.99
CA ALA A 31 6.03 -8.74 7.12
C ALA A 31 6.92 -9.24 5.96
N GLU A 32 7.99 -8.54 5.61
CA GLU A 32 8.94 -8.95 4.56
C GLU A 32 10.21 -9.58 5.14
N SER A 33 10.75 -9.01 6.21
CA SER A 33 11.92 -9.47 6.92
C SER A 33 11.60 -9.58 8.42
N PRO A 34 11.13 -10.75 8.90
CA PRO A 34 10.93 -10.96 10.33
C PRO A 34 12.29 -10.83 11.05
N GLY A 35 12.40 -9.82 11.92
CA GLY A 35 13.65 -9.48 12.62
C GLY A 35 14.28 -8.15 12.21
N ILE A 36 13.70 -7.42 11.24
CA ILE A 36 14.14 -6.05 10.95
C ILE A 36 13.73 -5.10 12.09
N SER A 37 14.65 -4.24 12.52
CA SER A 37 14.35 -3.17 13.48
C SER A 37 13.45 -2.11 12.87
N ASP A 38 12.66 -1.44 13.71
CA ASP A 38 11.71 -0.42 13.26
C ASP A 38 12.39 0.70 12.44
N GLU A 39 13.56 1.17 12.88
CA GLU A 39 14.34 2.19 12.18
C GLU A 39 14.85 1.73 10.80
N GLU A 40 15.35 0.51 10.71
CA GLU A 40 15.80 -0.10 9.46
C GLU A 40 14.64 -0.27 8.48
N ALA A 41 13.47 -0.69 8.99
CA ALA A 41 12.26 -0.80 8.20
C ALA A 41 11.80 0.56 7.66
N ILE A 42 11.85 1.61 8.48
CA ILE A 42 11.50 2.97 8.05
C ILE A 42 12.49 3.50 7.02
N LYS A 43 13.80 3.30 7.21
CA LYS A 43 14.83 3.72 6.25
C LYS A 43 14.70 3.01 4.92
N LYS A 44 14.48 1.70 4.94
CA LYS A 44 14.43 0.86 3.74
C LYS A 44 13.11 0.98 3.00
N TYR A 45 11.98 0.98 3.72
CA TYR A 45 10.65 0.95 3.13
C TYR A 45 9.91 2.28 3.20
N GLY A 46 10.35 3.27 3.98
CA GLY A 46 9.64 4.55 4.15
C GLY A 46 9.46 5.33 2.84
N SER A 47 10.50 5.39 2.01
CA SER A 47 10.40 6.02 0.67
C SER A 47 9.43 5.27 -0.24
N ILE A 48 9.44 3.93 -0.19
CA ILE A 48 8.54 3.09 -0.97
C ILE A 48 7.09 3.28 -0.49
N MET A 49 6.84 3.24 0.81
CA MET A 49 5.50 3.43 1.38
C MET A 49 4.95 4.82 1.07
N ARG A 50 5.79 5.87 1.10
CA ARG A 50 5.38 7.21 0.66
C ARG A 50 4.98 7.22 -0.81
N LYS A 51 5.71 6.49 -1.66
CA LYS A 51 5.39 6.35 -3.08
C LYS A 51 4.10 5.56 -3.29
N VAL A 52 3.90 4.45 -2.57
CA VAL A 52 2.66 3.65 -2.58
C VAL A 52 1.45 4.48 -2.19
N VAL A 53 1.58 5.31 -1.15
CA VAL A 53 0.48 6.14 -0.66
C VAL A 53 0.14 7.26 -1.64
N LYS A 54 1.15 7.93 -2.23
CA LYS A 54 0.92 9.02 -3.19
C LYS A 54 0.52 8.53 -4.58
N ASN A 55 1.28 7.58 -5.11
CA ASN A 55 1.18 7.03 -6.47
C ASN A 55 1.21 5.49 -6.41
N PRO A 56 0.12 4.83 -6.00
CA PRO A 56 0.06 3.36 -5.97
C PRO A 56 0.22 2.74 -7.36
N GLU A 57 -0.28 3.40 -8.42
CA GLU A 57 -0.25 2.91 -9.81
C GLU A 57 1.17 2.79 -10.38
N ASP A 58 2.08 3.67 -9.95
CA ASP A 58 3.49 3.67 -10.35
C ASP A 58 4.36 2.75 -9.47
N THR A 59 3.74 2.06 -8.51
CA THR A 59 4.41 1.13 -7.61
C THR A 59 4.08 -0.31 -7.96
N LYS A 60 5.02 -1.23 -7.71
CA LYS A 60 4.81 -2.66 -7.98
C LYS A 60 3.51 -3.15 -7.33
N HIS A 61 2.62 -3.74 -8.12
CA HIS A 61 1.32 -4.25 -7.67
C HIS A 61 1.42 -5.16 -6.44
N LYS A 62 2.47 -6.00 -6.37
CA LYS A 62 2.74 -6.87 -5.20
C LYS A 62 2.95 -6.10 -3.89
N ILE A 63 3.59 -4.94 -3.94
CA ILE A 63 3.84 -4.09 -2.76
C ILE A 63 2.53 -3.43 -2.34
N VAL A 64 1.78 -2.89 -3.30
CA VAL A 64 0.47 -2.26 -3.07
C VAL A 64 -0.51 -3.25 -2.45
N GLN A 65 -0.61 -4.46 -3.00
CA GLN A 65 -1.45 -5.54 -2.49
C GLN A 65 -1.10 -5.87 -1.04
N LYS A 66 0.19 -6.10 -0.76
CA LYS A 66 0.66 -6.43 0.59
C LYS A 66 0.42 -5.30 1.59
N VAL A 67 0.55 -4.05 1.17
CA VAL A 67 0.20 -2.86 1.97
C VAL A 67 -1.30 -2.85 2.30
N VAL A 68 -2.17 -3.13 1.33
CA VAL A 68 -3.61 -3.17 1.55
C VAL A 68 -4.00 -4.33 2.49
N GLU A 69 -3.36 -5.50 2.34
CA GLU A 69 -3.53 -6.62 3.27
C GLU A 69 -3.11 -6.26 4.70
N ILE A 70 -1.96 -5.61 4.89
CA ILE A 70 -1.47 -5.15 6.21
C ILE A 70 -2.44 -4.13 6.84
N LEU A 71 -2.99 -3.24 6.02
CA LEU A 71 -3.98 -2.27 6.45
C LEU A 71 -5.34 -2.92 6.76
N GLY A 72 -5.51 -4.22 6.52
CA GLY A 72 -6.75 -4.95 6.77
C GLY A 72 -7.83 -4.64 5.73
N GLY A 73 -7.46 -3.97 4.64
CA GLY A 73 -8.34 -3.82 3.50
C GLY A 73 -8.43 -5.16 2.76
N ARG A 74 -9.65 -5.63 2.50
CA ARG A 74 -9.84 -6.59 1.40
C ARG A 74 -9.65 -5.80 0.11
N LEU A 75 -8.51 -6.00 -0.56
CA LEU A 75 -8.34 -5.54 -1.93
C LEU A 75 -9.36 -6.30 -2.77
N VAL A 76 -10.56 -5.73 -2.96
CA VAL A 76 -11.49 -6.21 -3.99
C VAL A 76 -10.88 -5.77 -5.30
N VAL A 77 -9.90 -6.55 -5.77
CA VAL A 77 -9.49 -6.47 -7.17
C VAL A 77 -10.76 -6.86 -7.92
N LYS A 78 -11.51 -5.87 -8.40
CA LYS A 78 -12.34 -6.08 -9.58
C LYS A 78 -11.33 -6.47 -10.66
N ILE A 79 -11.08 -7.76 -10.75
CA ILE A 79 -10.54 -8.34 -11.97
C ILE A 79 -11.69 -8.13 -12.93
N ASP A 80 -11.69 -6.98 -13.61
CA ASP A 80 -12.45 -6.83 -14.83
C ASP A 80 -11.83 -7.86 -15.77
N ARG A 81 -12.38 -9.08 -15.71
CA ARG A 81 -12.10 -10.16 -16.65
C ARG A 81 -12.78 -9.75 -17.95
N THR A 82 -12.28 -8.69 -18.59
CA THR A 82 -12.37 -8.56 -20.04
C THR A 82 -11.20 -9.38 -20.59
N ASP A 83 -11.38 -10.70 -20.58
CA ASP A 83 -10.67 -11.64 -21.45
C ASP A 83 -11.64 -12.80 -21.68
N GLU A 84 -12.61 -12.53 -22.56
CA GLU A 84 -13.25 -13.57 -23.35
C GLU A 84 -12.16 -14.23 -24.19
N LEU A 85 -11.84 -15.51 -23.92
CA LEU A 85 -11.11 -16.41 -24.81
C LEU A 85 -11.20 -17.84 -24.24
N PRO A 86 -11.25 -18.88 -25.09
CA PRO A 86 -12.34 -19.28 -25.97
C PRO A 86 -12.95 -20.61 -25.52
N LEU A 87 -14.18 -20.91 -25.93
CA LEU A 87 -14.78 -22.26 -25.87
C LEU A 87 -14.99 -22.77 -27.29
#